data_AF-A0A533W1F9-F1
#
_entry.id   AF-A0A533W1F9-F1
#
_cell.length_a   1.000
_cell.length_b   1.000
_cell.length_c   1.000
_cell.angle_alpha   90.00
_cell.angle_beta   90.00
_cell.angle_gamma   90.00
#
_symmetry.space_group_name_H-M   'P 1'
#
loop_
_entity.id
_entity.type
_entity.pdbx_description
1 polymer ?
#
loop_
_entity_poly.entity_id
_entity_poly.type
_entity_poly.pdbx_seq_one_letter_code
_entity_poly.pdbx_strand_id
1 'polypeptide(L)'
;MAYENIILIIIAAGVILFGAKKLPELARSLGRAHSDYEKARREAAQELKQMKSQDGAPSREKLEAIADTLGIDYTNKNDDELRASIELELNKNKQ
;
A
#
# COMPACT_ATOMS: atom_id res chain seq x y z
N MET A 1 -19.36 29.53 14.78
CA MET A 1 -18.42 30.54 15.32
C MET A 1 -17.49 30.01 16.41
N ALA A 2 -17.88 29.09 17.31
CA ALA A 2 -16.98 28.61 18.38
C ALA A 2 -16.12 27.37 18.03
N TYR A 3 -16.52 26.57 17.03
CA TYR A 3 -15.88 25.30 16.69
C TYR A 3 -14.58 25.42 15.89
N GLU A 4 -14.35 26.55 15.21
CA GLU A 4 -13.13 26.79 14.42
C GLU A 4 -11.88 26.81 15.32
N ASN A 5 -11.99 27.41 16.49
CA ASN A 5 -10.89 27.52 17.46
C ASN A 5 -10.56 26.19 18.15
N ILE A 6 -11.52 25.24 18.20
CA ILE A 6 -11.32 23.94 18.85
C ILE A 6 -10.24 23.15 18.11
N ILE A 7 -10.22 23.21 16.78
CA ILE A 7 -9.21 22.52 15.95
C ILE A 7 -7.80 23.01 16.29
N LEU A 8 -7.63 24.33 16.42
CA LEU A 8 -6.34 24.93 16.77
C LEU A 8 -5.89 24.54 18.18
N ILE A 9 -6.82 24.49 19.15
CA ILE A 9 -6.52 24.05 20.51
C ILE A 9 -6.06 22.60 20.54
N ILE A 10 -6.70 21.71 19.77
CA ILE A 10 -6.32 20.30 19.69
C ILE A 10 -4.93 20.15 19.08
N ILE A 11 -4.64 20.87 17.99
CA ILE A 11 -3.32 20.84 17.35
C ILE A 11 -2.24 21.38 18.30
N ALA A 12 -2.51 22.50 18.97
CA ALA A 12 -1.58 23.09 19.94
C ALA A 12 -1.31 22.15 21.12
N ALA A 13 -2.35 21.54 21.69
CA ALA A 13 -2.21 20.54 22.74
C ALA A 13 -1.38 19.34 22.26
N GLY A 14 -1.63 18.82 21.05
CA GLY A 14 -0.83 17.75 20.45
C GLY A 14 0.64 18.14 20.27
N VAL A 15 0.93 19.35 19.78
CA VAL A 15 2.29 19.85 19.62
C VAL A 15 2.99 20.05 20.97
N ILE A 16 2.29 20.43 22.03
CA ILE A 16 2.87 20.55 23.38
C ILE A 16 3.20 19.16 23.95
N LEU A 17 2.28 18.19 23.81
CA LEU A 17 2.46 16.84 24.35
C LEU A 17 3.55 16.05 23.61
N PHE A 18 3.56 16.13 22.27
CA PHE A 18 4.49 15.35 21.45
C PHE A 18 5.73 16.14 21.01
N GLY A 19 5.67 17.47 21.04
CA GLY A 19 6.73 18.35 20.55
C GLY A 19 6.61 18.64 19.06
N ALA A 20 6.90 19.88 18.66
CA ALA A 20 6.81 20.35 17.27
C ALA A 20 7.70 19.56 16.29
N LYS A 21 8.77 18.91 16.76
CA LYS A 21 9.66 18.08 15.94
C LYS A 21 9.04 16.73 15.54
N LYS A 22 8.06 16.22 16.31
CA LYS A 22 7.45 14.91 16.01
C LYS A 22 6.55 14.95 14.79
N LEU A 23 5.85 16.05 14.55
CA LEU A 23 4.97 16.17 13.39
C LEU A 23 5.74 16.06 12.04
N PRO A 24 6.87 16.77 11.82
CA PRO A 24 7.72 16.57 10.65
C PRO A 24 8.41 15.20 10.59
N GLU A 25 8.79 14.63 11.73
CA GLU A 25 9.40 13.28 11.79
C GLU A 25 8.40 12.21 11.33
N LEU A 26 7.16 12.26 11.82
CA LEU A 26 6.07 11.36 11.44
C LEU A 26 5.71 11.50 9.96
N ALA A 27 5.61 12.72 9.45
CA ALA A 27 5.36 12.95 8.03
C ALA A 27 6.48 12.36 7.16
N ARG A 28 7.74 12.51 7.58
CA ARG A 28 8.89 11.92 6.87
C ARG A 28 8.91 10.39 6.94
N SER A 29 8.64 9.79 8.11
CA SER A 29 8.61 8.32 8.23
C SER A 29 7.45 7.72 7.44
N LEU A 30 6.26 8.32 7.53
CA LEU A 30 5.09 7.90 6.77
C LEU A 30 5.31 8.09 5.28
N GLY A 31 5.88 9.22 4.85
CA GLY A 31 6.19 9.49 3.45
C GLY A 31 7.22 8.50 2.88
N ARG A 32 8.24 8.11 3.66
CA ARG A 32 9.20 7.07 3.26
C ARG A 32 8.53 5.70 3.13
N ALA A 33 7.80 5.27 4.16
CA ALA A 33 7.09 3.99 4.14
C ALA A 33 6.08 3.90 2.99
N HIS A 34 5.33 4.98 2.74
CA HIS A 34 4.41 5.07 1.61
C HIS A 34 5.15 5.03 0.27
N SER A 35 6.26 5.77 0.14
CA SER A 35 7.05 5.74 -1.09
C SER A 35 7.64 4.36 -1.38
N ASP A 36 8.10 3.63 -0.37
CA ASP A 36 8.69 2.30 -0.56
C ASP A 36 7.61 1.26 -0.86
N TYR A 37 6.43 1.37 -0.25
CA TYR A 37 5.26 0.57 -0.60
C TYR A 37 4.83 0.79 -2.06
N GLU A 38 4.73 2.04 -2.50
CA GLU A 38 4.37 2.36 -3.89
C GLU A 38 5.41 1.84 -4.90
N LYS A 39 6.70 1.81 -4.54
CA LYS A 39 7.75 1.18 -5.38
C LYS A 39 7.55 -0.33 -5.47
N ALA A 40 7.43 -1.02 -4.34
CA ALA A 40 7.22 -2.47 -4.29
C ALA A 40 5.95 -2.88 -5.08
N ARG A 41 4.88 -2.10 -4.94
CA ARG A 41 3.65 -2.29 -5.70
C ARG A 41 3.84 -2.13 -7.22
N ARG A 42 4.60 -1.12 -7.66
CA ARG A 42 4.92 -0.92 -9.09
C ARG A 42 5.79 -2.04 -9.65
N GLU A 43 6.73 -2.54 -8.86
CA GLU A 43 7.57 -3.69 -9.22
C GLU A 43 6.72 -4.95 -9.37
N ALA A 44 5.85 -5.25 -8.39
CA ALA A 44 4.91 -6.37 -8.47
C ALA A 44 3.97 -6.28 -9.69
N ALA A 45 3.49 -5.08 -10.03
CA ALA A 45 2.67 -4.87 -11.22
C ALA A 45 3.44 -5.11 -12.53
N GLN A 46 4.72 -4.74 -12.58
CA GLN A 46 5.59 -5.02 -13.74
C GLN A 46 5.88 -6.51 -13.85
N GLU A 47 6.14 -7.17 -12.73
CA GLU A 47 6.43 -8.61 -12.69
C GLU A 47 5.26 -9.42 -13.23
N LEU A 48 4.03 -9.15 -12.76
CA LEU A 48 2.82 -9.76 -13.30
C LEU A 48 2.67 -9.54 -14.81
N LYS A 49 2.91 -8.30 -15.28
CA LYS A 49 2.80 -7.98 -16.70
C LYS A 49 3.80 -8.78 -17.53
N GLN A 50 5.02 -8.96 -17.01
CA GLN A 50 6.05 -9.76 -17.65
C GLN A 50 5.69 -11.25 -17.66
N MET A 51 5.09 -11.76 -16.57
CA MET A 51 4.56 -13.14 -16.52
C MET A 51 3.43 -13.38 -17.50
N LYS A 52 2.55 -12.39 -17.75
CA LYS A 52 1.51 -12.50 -18.78
C LYS A 52 2.08 -12.54 -20.21
N SER A 53 3.30 -12.05 -20.40
CA SER A 53 3.93 -11.88 -21.72
C SER A 53 4.89 -13.03 -22.09
N GLN A 54 5.34 -13.82 -21.10
CA GLN A 54 6.04 -15.08 -21.35
C GLN A 54 4.98 -16.18 -21.49
N ASP A 55 4.94 -16.87 -22.63
CA ASP A 55 4.00 -17.97 -22.89
C ASP A 55 4.17 -19.09 -21.85
N GLY A 56 3.30 -19.08 -20.83
CA GLY A 56 3.27 -20.02 -19.73
C GLY A 56 2.37 -19.51 -18.60
N ALA A 57 1.63 -20.39 -17.94
CA ALA A 57 0.90 -20.01 -16.74
C ALA A 57 1.90 -19.58 -15.64
N PRO A 58 1.71 -18.43 -14.97
CA PRO A 58 2.57 -18.04 -13.85
C PRO A 58 2.54 -19.10 -12.76
N SER A 59 3.69 -19.42 -12.20
CA SER A 59 3.78 -20.39 -11.10
C SER A 59 3.05 -19.86 -9.86
N ARG A 60 2.43 -20.76 -9.10
CA ARG A 60 1.76 -20.48 -7.83
C ARG A 60 2.62 -19.66 -6.88
N GLU A 61 3.89 -20.05 -6.71
CA GLU A 61 4.89 -19.36 -5.87
C GLU A 61 5.04 -17.87 -6.22
N LYS A 62 5.02 -17.52 -7.50
CA LYS A 62 5.13 -16.14 -7.96
C LYS A 62 3.87 -15.33 -7.66
N LEU A 63 2.69 -15.94 -7.84
CA LEU A 63 1.43 -15.32 -7.50
C LEU A 63 1.34 -15.05 -5.99
N GLU A 64 1.84 -15.95 -5.15
CA GLU A 64 1.90 -15.79 -3.69
C GLU A 64 2.85 -14.66 -3.28
N ALA A 65 4.06 -14.57 -3.86
CA ALA A 65 5.00 -13.49 -3.58
C ALA A 65 4.42 -12.09 -3.90
N ILE A 66 3.68 -11.99 -5.00
CA ILE A 66 2.98 -10.77 -5.38
C ILE A 66 1.80 -10.49 -4.43
N ALA A 67 1.07 -11.52 -4.01
CA ALA A 67 -0.02 -11.38 -3.06
C ALA A 67 0.47 -10.90 -1.68
N ASP A 68 1.59 -11.42 -1.19
CA ASP A 68 2.25 -10.95 0.04
C ASP A 68 2.62 -9.46 -0.06
N THR A 69 3.17 -9.04 -1.20
CA THR A 69 3.53 -7.64 -1.45
C THR A 69 2.30 -6.72 -1.45
N LEU A 70 1.16 -7.20 -1.91
CA LEU A 70 -0.09 -6.46 -1.98
C LEU A 70 -0.98 -6.62 -0.73
N GLY A 71 -0.57 -7.43 0.25
CA GLY A 71 -1.37 -7.73 1.44
C GLY A 71 -2.66 -8.51 1.13
N ILE A 72 -2.65 -9.34 0.10
CA ILE A 72 -3.79 -10.15 -0.34
C ILE A 72 -3.69 -11.54 0.30
N ASP A 73 -4.70 -11.94 1.06
CA ASP A 73 -4.81 -13.34 1.53
C ASP A 73 -5.09 -14.28 0.36
N TYR A 74 -4.28 -15.35 0.30
CA TYR A 74 -4.27 -16.37 -0.74
C TYR A 74 -4.47 -17.80 -0.23
N THR A 75 -4.56 -18.00 1.09
CA THR A 75 -4.57 -19.34 1.73
C THR A 75 -5.73 -20.23 1.25
N ASN A 76 -6.88 -19.62 0.95
CA ASN A 76 -8.09 -20.31 0.51
C ASN A 76 -8.46 -20.04 -0.96
N LYS A 77 -7.47 -19.64 -1.79
CA LYS A 77 -7.69 -19.31 -3.20
C LYS A 77 -6.95 -20.27 -4.11
N ASN A 78 -7.60 -20.68 -5.21
CA ASN A 78 -6.90 -21.32 -6.31
C ASN A 78 -6.13 -20.29 -7.16
N ASP A 79 -5.33 -20.75 -8.11
CA ASP A 79 -4.41 -19.90 -8.88
C ASP A 79 -5.14 -18.83 -9.70
N ASP A 80 -6.30 -19.18 -10.27
CA ASP A 80 -7.11 -18.27 -11.07
C ASP A 80 -7.77 -17.19 -10.20
N GLU A 81 -8.30 -17.57 -9.03
CA GLU A 81 -8.90 -16.66 -8.04
C GLU A 81 -7.86 -15.71 -7.42
N LEU A 82 -6.68 -16.24 -7.13
CA LEU A 82 -5.55 -15.46 -6.61
C LEU A 82 -5.13 -14.41 -7.62
N ARG A 83 -4.94 -14.83 -8.88
CA ARG A 83 -4.60 -13.92 -9.97
C ARG A 83 -5.68 -12.85 -10.17
N ALA A 84 -6.96 -13.22 -10.18
CA ALA A 84 -8.05 -12.25 -10.30
C ALA A 84 -8.06 -11.23 -9.15
N SER A 85 -7.77 -11.67 -7.91
CA SER A 85 -7.66 -10.80 -6.74
C SER A 85 -6.51 -9.80 -6.88
N ILE A 86 -5.35 -10.28 -7.33
CA ILE A 86 -4.16 -9.45 -7.59
C ILE A 86 -4.46 -8.41 -8.68
N GLU A 87 -5.10 -8.81 -9.78
CA GLU A 87 -5.47 -7.91 -10.87
C GLU A 87 -6.47 -6.84 -10.43
N LEU A 88 -7.46 -7.20 -9.62
CA LEU A 88 -8.44 -6.29 -9.05
C LEU A 88 -7.76 -5.22 -8.18
N GLU A 89 -6.88 -5.62 -7.26
CA GLU A 89 -6.20 -4.71 -6.34
C GLU A 89 -5.23 -3.76 -7.07
N LEU A 90 -4.57 -4.26 -8.12
CA LEU A 90 -3.73 -3.42 -8.96
C LEU A 90 -4.51 -2.39 -9.77
N ASN A 91 -5.70 -2.75 -10.26
CA ASN A 91 -6.54 -1.85 -11.04
C ASN A 91 -7.31 -0.84 -10.18
N LYS A 92 -7.68 -1.22 -8.95
CA LYS A 92 -8.44 -0.37 -8.02
C LYS A 92 -7.72 0.94 -7.68
N ASN A 93 -6.38 0.93 -7.61
CA ASN A 93 -5.59 2.14 -7.33
C ASN A 93 -4.96 2.75 -8.60
N LYS A 94 -5.43 2.39 -9.80
CA LYS A 94 -5.09 3.10 -11.06
C LYS A 94 -6.13 4.16 -11.45
N GLN A 95 -7.27 4.21 -10.77
CA GLN A 95 -8.36 5.19 -10.94
C GLN A 95 -8.18 6.37 -9.97
#